data_AF-A0A7L2NDC3-F1
#
_entry.id   AF-A0A7L2NDC3-F1
#
_cell.length_a   1.000
_cell.length_b   1.000
_cell.length_c   1.000
_cell.angle_alpha   90.00
_cell.angle_beta   90.00
_cell.angle_gamma   90.00
#
_symmetry.space_group_name_H-M   'P 1'
#
loop_
_entity.id
_entity.type
_entity.pdbx_description
1 polymer ?
#
loop_
_entity_poly.entity_id
_entity_poly.type
_entity_poly.pdbx_seq_one_letter_code
_entity_poly.pdbx_strand_id
1 'polypeptide(L)'
;AARAALLLLLLMAAAAPGPARGSQGDREPLYRECLSRCERQNCSGAALRHFRARQPLYMGLTGWTCRDECKYECMWLTVRLYQQGGHRVPQFHGKWPFSRFLFFQEPASAFASFLNGLASLVMLLRYRAAVPPAAPTYPTCVAFAWITLVALGHWATLGPCWEVLGRTGDHWVVLGATGLCWGGTLGLQRPALISIFRAFLLLFLAGHISYLSLVRFDYGYNLVANAAAGEL
;
A
#
# COMPACT_ATOMS: atom_id res chain seq x y z
N ALA A 1 -5.02 22.71 -33.81
CA ALA A 1 -4.43 22.57 -32.47
C ALA A 1 -5.36 23.11 -31.36
N ALA A 2 -5.70 24.41 -31.35
CA ALA A 2 -6.48 25.02 -30.26
C ALA A 2 -7.90 24.44 -30.05
N ARG A 3 -8.62 24.08 -31.12
CA ARG A 3 -9.95 23.44 -31.03
C ARG A 3 -9.91 22.03 -30.42
N ALA A 4 -8.85 21.27 -30.68
CA ALA A 4 -8.66 19.93 -30.11
C ALA A 4 -8.28 20.01 -28.63
N ALA A 5 -7.45 20.99 -28.24
CA ALA A 5 -7.15 21.28 -26.84
C ALA A 5 -8.39 21.73 -26.06
N LEU A 6 -9.24 22.57 -26.67
CA LEU A 6 -10.50 23.01 -26.06
C LEU A 6 -11.51 21.86 -25.91
N LEU A 7 -11.62 20.97 -26.91
CA LEU A 7 -12.45 19.76 -26.83
C LEU A 7 -11.96 18.79 -25.74
N LEU A 8 -10.64 18.59 -25.63
CA LEU A 8 -10.02 17.80 -24.55
C LEU A 8 -10.29 18.41 -23.17
N LEU A 9 -10.17 19.74 -23.02
CA LEU A 9 -10.48 20.44 -21.77
C LEU A 9 -11.97 20.32 -21.40
N LEU A 10 -12.88 20.40 -22.38
CA LEU A 10 -14.32 20.23 -22.17
C LEU A 10 -14.70 18.78 -21.83
N LEU A 11 -14.05 17.79 -22.45
CA LEU A 11 -14.21 16.37 -22.12
C LEU A 11 -13.71 16.03 -20.70
N MET A 12 -12.60 16.63 -20.27
CA MET A 12 -12.07 16.48 -18.92
C MET A 12 -12.93 17.22 -17.87
N ALA A 13 -13.56 18.34 -18.23
CA ALA A 13 -14.50 19.06 -17.36
C ALA A 13 -15.86 18.36 -17.25
N ALA A 14 -16.28 17.61 -18.27
CA ALA A 14 -17.51 16.81 -18.25
C ALA A 14 -17.36 15.49 -17.46
N ALA A 15 -16.15 15.01 -17.26
CA ALA A 15 -15.83 13.93 -16.32
C ALA A 15 -15.80 14.45 -14.88
N ALA A 16 -16.92 15.01 -14.41
CA ALA A 16 -17.09 15.27 -12.99
C ALA A 16 -16.97 13.93 -12.25
N PRO A 17 -16.03 13.78 -11.29
CA PRO A 17 -15.96 12.56 -10.51
C PRO A 17 -17.32 12.35 -9.85
N GLY A 18 -17.96 11.23 -10.17
CA GLY A 18 -19.22 10.84 -9.52
C GLY A 18 -19.05 10.87 -8.00
N PRO A 19 -20.13 11.07 -7.23
CA PRO A 19 -20.05 11.19 -5.79
C PRO A 19 -19.25 10.01 -5.23
N ALA A 20 -18.18 10.33 -4.50
CA ALA A 20 -17.30 9.35 -3.87
C ALA A 20 -18.15 8.48 -2.95
N ARG A 21 -18.49 7.30 -3.47
CA ARG A 21 -19.31 6.32 -2.79
C ARG A 21 -18.46 5.76 -1.65
N GLY A 22 -18.73 6.22 -0.42
CA GLY A 22 -18.11 5.68 0.79
C GLY A 22 -18.23 4.15 0.82
N SER A 23 -17.27 3.46 1.44
CA SER A 23 -17.24 2.01 1.47
C SER A 23 -18.52 1.44 2.12
N GLN A 24 -18.81 0.16 1.91
CA GLN A 24 -20.04 -0.45 2.42
C GLN A 24 -20.17 -0.27 3.94
N GLY A 25 -19.07 -0.46 4.68
CA GLY A 25 -19.03 -0.29 6.13
C GLY A 25 -19.27 1.16 6.57
N ASP A 26 -18.84 2.16 5.78
CA ASP A 26 -19.07 3.58 6.12
C ASP A 26 -20.54 3.97 6.01
N ARG A 27 -21.34 3.20 5.26
CA ARG A 27 -22.79 3.41 5.11
C ARG A 27 -23.61 2.67 6.15
N GLU A 28 -22.99 1.75 6.89
CA GLU A 28 -23.68 0.92 7.85
C GLU A 28 -24.26 1.81 8.97
N PRO A 29 -25.58 1.77 9.23
CA PRO A 29 -26.21 2.60 10.25
C PRO A 29 -25.57 2.41 11.63
N LEU A 30 -25.29 1.16 12.00
CA LEU A 30 -24.64 0.79 13.27
C LEU A 30 -23.28 1.49 13.44
N TYR A 31 -22.48 1.49 12.38
CA TYR A 31 -21.17 2.15 12.39
C TYR A 31 -21.30 3.67 12.53
N ARG A 32 -22.20 4.30 11.77
CA ARG A 32 -22.40 5.76 11.80
C ARG A 32 -22.94 6.26 13.13
N GLU A 33 -23.86 5.51 13.72
CA GLU A 33 -24.43 5.83 15.02
C GLU A 33 -23.37 5.72 16.13
N CYS A 34 -22.60 4.62 16.14
CA CYS A 34 -21.48 4.44 17.07
C CYS A 34 -20.47 5.58 16.94
N LEU A 35 -20.07 5.91 15.71
CA LEU A 35 -19.08 6.95 15.46
C LEU A 35 -19.57 8.32 15.96
N SER A 36 -20.81 8.70 15.64
CA SER A 36 -21.41 9.96 16.09
C SER A 36 -21.52 10.05 17.61
N ARG A 37 -21.83 8.93 18.28
CA ARG A 37 -21.91 8.86 19.73
C ARG A 37 -20.52 8.99 20.36
N CYS A 38 -19.54 8.24 19.86
CA CYS A 38 -18.17 8.26 20.36
C CYS A 38 -17.53 9.66 20.20
N GLU A 39 -17.65 10.28 19.03
CA GLU A 39 -17.07 11.61 18.78
C GLU A 39 -17.67 12.67 19.73
N ARG A 40 -18.99 12.65 19.94
CA ARG A 40 -19.66 13.60 20.85
C ARG A 40 -19.23 13.43 22.30
N GLN A 41 -19.16 12.18 22.77
CA GLN A 41 -18.88 11.86 24.17
C GLN A 41 -17.40 11.97 24.54
N ASN A 42 -16.51 11.49 23.67
CA ASN A 42 -15.10 11.31 24.02
C ASN A 42 -14.18 12.39 23.41
N CYS A 43 -14.57 12.99 22.29
CA CYS A 43 -13.70 13.92 21.55
C CYS A 43 -14.02 15.40 21.79
N SER A 44 -14.74 15.74 22.86
CA SER A 44 -15.07 17.12 23.23
C SER A 44 -14.65 17.48 24.66
N GLY A 45 -14.35 18.76 24.90
CA GLY A 45 -14.14 19.34 26.24
C GLY A 45 -13.11 18.61 27.11
N ALA A 46 -13.54 18.22 28.32
CA ALA A 46 -12.69 17.53 29.30
C ALA A 46 -12.31 16.10 28.86
N ALA A 47 -13.19 15.41 28.12
CA ALA A 47 -12.94 14.06 27.65
C ALA A 47 -11.79 14.02 26.62
N LEU A 48 -11.73 15.01 25.72
CA LEU A 48 -10.61 15.13 24.77
C LEU A 48 -9.27 15.37 25.47
N ARG A 49 -9.26 16.18 26.54
CA ARG A 49 -8.06 16.40 27.36
C ARG A 49 -7.65 15.10 28.08
N HIS A 50 -8.61 14.36 28.60
CA HIS A 50 -8.39 13.06 29.23
C HIS A 50 -7.80 12.04 28.25
N PHE A 51 -8.35 11.96 27.03
CA PHE A 51 -7.82 11.13 25.95
C PHE A 51 -6.37 11.48 25.64
N ARG A 52 -6.07 12.76 25.40
CA ARG A 52 -4.70 13.21 25.09
C ARG A 52 -3.71 12.93 26.22
N ALA A 53 -4.14 13.09 27.47
CA ALA A 53 -3.28 12.82 28.64
C ALA A 53 -2.97 11.33 28.82
N ARG A 54 -3.89 10.44 28.41
CA ARG A 54 -3.70 8.98 28.48
C ARG A 54 -3.19 8.36 27.18
N GLN A 55 -3.12 9.14 26.10
CA GLN A 55 -2.72 8.65 24.81
C GLN A 55 -1.26 8.17 24.86
N PRO A 56 -0.98 6.91 24.47
CA PRO A 56 0.39 6.43 24.40
C PRO A 56 1.23 7.29 23.45
N LEU A 57 2.49 7.54 23.83
CA LEU A 57 3.41 8.40 23.06
C LEU A 57 3.50 7.98 21.59
N TYR A 58 3.51 6.67 21.33
CA TYR A 58 3.56 6.15 19.97
C TYR A 58 2.37 6.57 19.12
N MET A 59 1.15 6.56 19.67
CA MET A 59 -0.05 6.98 18.96
C MET A 59 -0.01 8.49 18.67
N GLY A 60 0.53 9.27 19.62
CA GLY A 60 0.73 10.71 19.43
C GLY A 60 1.72 11.00 18.29
N LEU A 61 2.86 10.30 18.27
CA LEU A 61 3.87 10.42 17.21
C LEU A 61 3.33 10.00 15.84
N THR A 62 2.43 9.01 15.78
CA THR A 62 1.79 8.60 14.54
C THR A 62 0.61 9.49 14.13
N GLY A 63 0.40 10.64 14.77
CA GLY A 63 -0.68 11.57 14.43
C GLY A 63 -2.09 11.03 14.68
N TRP A 64 -2.23 10.00 15.53
CA TRP A 64 -3.51 9.35 15.79
C TRP A 64 -4.43 10.28 16.58
N THR A 65 -5.62 10.57 16.05
CA THR A 65 -6.56 11.48 16.70
C THR A 65 -7.62 10.74 17.50
N CYS A 66 -8.31 11.44 18.41
CA CYS A 66 -9.49 10.90 19.11
C CYS A 66 -10.56 10.41 18.12
N ARG A 67 -10.69 11.11 16.98
CA ARG A 67 -11.62 10.73 15.92
C ARG A 67 -11.23 9.39 15.30
N ASP A 68 -9.95 9.16 15.08
CA ASP A 68 -9.45 7.90 14.51
C ASP A 68 -9.62 6.74 15.50
N GLU A 69 -9.46 7.00 16.81
CA GLU A 69 -9.80 6.02 17.85
C GLU A 69 -11.28 5.63 17.79
N CYS A 70 -12.19 6.60 17.68
CA CYS A 70 -13.62 6.34 17.53
C CYS A 70 -13.95 5.55 16.25
N LYS A 71 -13.31 5.88 15.11
CA LYS A 71 -13.46 5.10 13.87
C LYS A 71 -13.00 3.66 14.07
N TYR A 72 -11.86 3.45 14.71
CA TYR A 72 -11.28 2.13 14.94
C TYR A 72 -12.16 1.26 15.85
N GLU A 73 -12.59 1.79 17.00
CA GLU A 73 -13.46 1.07 17.95
C GLU A 73 -14.81 0.73 17.33
N CYS A 74 -15.46 1.68 16.65
CA CYS A 74 -16.75 1.46 16.01
C CYS A 74 -16.68 0.53 14.81
N MET A 75 -15.57 0.55 14.06
CA MET A 75 -15.30 -0.44 13.02
C MET A 75 -15.24 -1.84 13.65
N TRP A 76 -14.42 -2.05 14.68
CA TRP A 76 -14.29 -3.36 15.33
C TRP A 76 -15.56 -3.84 16.04
N LEU A 77 -16.38 -2.93 16.56
CA LEU A 77 -17.73 -3.27 17.04
C LEU A 77 -18.59 -3.85 15.90
N THR A 78 -18.63 -3.15 14.76
CA THR A 78 -19.41 -3.58 13.58
C THR A 78 -18.91 -4.91 13.04
N VAL A 79 -17.58 -5.09 12.94
CA VAL A 79 -16.95 -6.35 12.51
C VAL A 79 -17.37 -7.52 13.39
N ARG A 80 -17.34 -7.36 14.73
CA ARG A 80 -17.74 -8.41 15.67
C ARG A 80 -19.20 -8.83 15.47
N LEU A 81 -20.10 -7.87 15.27
CA LEU A 81 -21.52 -8.14 15.02
C LEU A 81 -21.72 -8.92 13.71
N TYR A 82 -21.02 -8.54 12.65
CA TYR A 82 -21.07 -9.25 11.36
C TYR A 82 -20.55 -10.69 11.48
N GLN A 83 -19.43 -10.88 12.17
CA GLN A 83 -18.84 -12.20 12.41
C GLN A 83 -19.79 -13.09 13.23
N GLN A 84 -20.41 -12.55 14.28
CA GLN A 84 -21.42 -13.26 15.07
C GLN A 84 -22.67 -13.62 14.26
N GLY A 85 -23.08 -12.75 13.34
CA GLY A 85 -24.19 -13.00 12.41
C GLY A 85 -23.84 -13.91 11.22
N GLY A 86 -22.59 -14.37 11.10
CA GLY A 86 -22.14 -15.17 9.95
C GLY A 86 -22.11 -14.41 8.61
N HIS A 87 -22.14 -13.08 8.65
CA HIS A 87 -22.08 -12.23 7.46
C HIS A 87 -20.63 -11.91 7.07
N ARG A 88 -20.41 -11.68 5.77
CA ARG A 88 -19.09 -11.21 5.30
C ARG A 88 -18.84 -9.80 5.79
N VAL A 89 -17.68 -9.60 6.41
CA VAL A 89 -17.25 -8.31 6.94
C VAL A 89 -17.10 -7.30 5.79
N PRO A 90 -17.70 -6.10 5.88
CA PRO A 90 -17.56 -5.08 4.86
C PRO A 90 -16.22 -4.34 4.98
N GLN A 91 -15.82 -3.65 3.91
CA GLN A 91 -14.70 -2.71 3.96
C GLN A 91 -15.14 -1.39 4.62
N PHE A 92 -14.21 -0.75 5.34
CA PHE A 92 -14.38 0.56 5.99
C PHE A 92 -13.32 1.54 5.47
N HIS A 93 -13.71 2.76 5.12
CA HIS A 93 -12.84 3.77 4.48
C HIS A 93 -11.98 3.25 3.32
N GLY A 94 -12.49 2.27 2.56
CA GLY A 94 -11.77 1.66 1.42
C GLY A 94 -10.67 0.66 1.81
N LYS A 95 -10.62 0.25 3.08
CA LYS A 95 -9.66 -0.73 3.61
C LYS A 95 -10.38 -1.88 4.31
N TRP A 96 -9.72 -3.03 4.42
CA TRP A 96 -10.17 -4.11 5.29
C TRP A 96 -9.83 -3.76 6.75
N PRO A 97 -10.65 -4.20 7.73
CA PRO A 97 -10.38 -3.94 9.13
C PRO A 97 -9.12 -4.69 9.58
N PHE A 98 -8.05 -3.95 9.87
CA PHE A 98 -6.81 -4.48 10.40
C PHE A 98 -6.68 -4.20 11.89
N SER A 99 -6.10 -5.17 12.61
CA SER A 99 -5.84 -5.00 14.03
C SER A 99 -4.49 -4.31 14.19
N ARG A 100 -4.47 -3.19 14.91
CA ARG A 100 -3.24 -2.46 15.19
C ARG A 100 -2.45 -3.19 16.27
N PHE A 101 -1.13 -3.26 16.08
CA PHE A 101 -0.22 -3.75 17.10
C PHE A 101 0.94 -2.76 17.28
N LEU A 102 0.99 -2.09 18.43
CA LEU A 102 1.98 -1.04 18.72
C LEU A 102 1.98 0.06 17.63
N PHE A 103 3.10 0.24 16.93
CA PHE A 103 3.28 1.22 15.84
C PHE A 103 2.82 0.69 14.49
N PHE A 104 2.49 -0.60 14.38
CA PHE A 104 2.15 -1.24 13.11
C PHE A 104 0.64 -1.17 12.87
N GLN A 105 0.27 -0.45 11.80
CA GLN A 105 -1.09 -0.44 11.29
C GLN A 105 -1.46 -1.76 10.59
N GLU A 106 -0.47 -2.43 9.99
CA GLU A 106 -0.60 -3.73 9.32
C GLU A 106 0.54 -4.67 9.77
N PRO A 107 0.39 -5.41 10.88
CA PRO A 107 1.50 -6.19 11.45
C PRO A 107 1.97 -7.34 10.55
N ALA A 108 1.06 -7.97 9.79
CA ALA A 108 1.39 -9.07 8.90
C ALA A 108 2.25 -8.62 7.70
N SER A 109 1.91 -7.48 7.08
CA SER A 109 2.71 -6.93 5.96
C SER A 109 4.06 -6.40 6.45
N ALA A 110 4.12 -5.79 7.64
CA ALA A 110 5.38 -5.39 8.26
C ALA A 110 6.32 -6.60 8.49
N PHE A 111 5.78 -7.71 9.01
CA PHE A 111 6.54 -8.94 9.22
C PHE A 111 6.98 -9.59 7.89
N ALA A 112 6.08 -9.64 6.90
CA ALA A 112 6.41 -10.17 5.57
C ALA A 112 7.52 -9.35 4.90
N SER A 113 7.47 -8.02 4.99
CA SER A 113 8.52 -7.13 4.49
C SER A 113 9.85 -7.39 5.17
N PHE A 114 9.87 -7.54 6.50
CA PHE A 114 11.07 -7.90 7.26
C PHE A 114 11.71 -9.20 6.74
N LEU A 115 10.91 -10.25 6.56
CA LEU A 115 11.39 -11.53 6.04
C LEU A 115 11.91 -11.42 4.60
N ASN A 116 11.21 -10.69 3.73
CA ASN A 116 11.62 -10.49 2.33
C ASN A 116 12.99 -9.80 2.25
N GLY A 117 13.22 -8.82 3.12
CA GLY A 117 14.49 -8.13 3.15
C GLY A 117 15.62 -8.89 3.83
N LEU A 118 15.32 -9.69 4.86
CA LEU A 118 16.28 -10.64 5.43
C LEU A 118 16.71 -11.68 4.37
N ALA A 119 15.77 -12.21 3.61
CA ALA A 119 16.06 -13.10 2.49
C ALA A 119 16.95 -12.40 1.44
N SER A 120 16.63 -11.14 1.12
CA SER A 120 17.43 -10.32 0.21
C SER A 120 18.86 -10.08 0.72
N LEU A 121 19.04 -9.86 2.03
CA LEU A 121 20.35 -9.74 2.67
C LEU A 121 21.17 -11.03 2.52
N VAL A 122 20.56 -12.15 2.90
CA VAL A 122 21.21 -13.48 2.83
C VAL A 122 21.59 -13.81 1.40
N MET A 123 20.70 -13.54 0.43
CA MET A 123 20.97 -13.72 -0.99
C MET A 123 22.11 -12.83 -1.49
N LEU A 124 22.16 -11.55 -1.08
CA LEU A 124 23.24 -10.64 -1.43
C LEU A 124 24.60 -11.13 -0.90
N LEU A 125 24.63 -11.60 0.36
CA LEU A 125 25.85 -12.14 0.97
C LEU A 125 26.35 -13.38 0.22
N ARG A 126 25.44 -14.31 -0.11
CA ARG A 126 25.77 -15.50 -0.91
C ARG A 126 26.22 -15.15 -2.32
N TYR A 127 25.55 -14.19 -2.96
CA TYR A 127 25.88 -13.73 -4.31
C TYR A 127 27.29 -13.12 -4.38
N ARG A 128 27.63 -12.26 -3.41
CA ARG A 128 28.98 -11.66 -3.31
C ARG A 128 30.08 -12.69 -3.05
N ALA A 129 29.76 -13.79 -2.37
CA ALA A 129 30.70 -14.88 -2.13
C ALA A 129 30.89 -15.78 -3.36
N ALA A 130 29.86 -15.96 -4.18
CA ALA A 130 29.86 -16.89 -5.31
C ALA A 130 30.24 -16.25 -6.66
N VAL A 131 30.00 -14.95 -6.85
CA VAL A 131 30.14 -14.27 -8.15
C VAL A 131 31.27 -13.23 -8.11
N PRO A 132 32.23 -13.29 -9.05
CA PRO A 132 33.30 -12.31 -9.11
C PRO A 132 32.77 -10.92 -9.50
N PRO A 133 33.30 -9.82 -8.91
CA PRO A 133 32.86 -8.46 -9.20
C PRO A 133 33.03 -8.02 -10.67
N ALA A 134 33.87 -8.73 -11.44
CA ALA A 134 34.10 -8.48 -12.86
C ALA A 134 32.95 -8.96 -13.76
N ALA A 135 31.96 -9.69 -13.23
CA ALA A 135 30.82 -10.15 -14.01
C ALA A 135 29.95 -8.95 -14.46
N PRO A 136 29.51 -8.90 -15.72
CA PRO A 136 28.78 -7.75 -16.28
C PRO A 136 27.44 -7.47 -15.57
N THR A 137 26.85 -8.47 -14.94
CA THR A 137 25.55 -8.38 -14.24
C THR A 137 25.69 -8.09 -12.75
N TYR A 138 26.91 -8.14 -12.22
CA TYR A 138 27.21 -7.92 -10.81
C TYR A 138 26.68 -6.59 -10.25
N PRO A 139 26.93 -5.42 -10.88
CA PRO A 139 26.44 -4.15 -10.35
C PRO A 139 24.91 -4.06 -10.34
N THR A 140 24.25 -4.65 -11.33
CA THR A 140 22.78 -4.68 -11.43
C THR A 140 22.16 -5.52 -10.32
N CYS A 141 22.67 -6.74 -10.10
CA CYS A 141 22.18 -7.62 -9.04
C CYS A 141 22.43 -7.05 -7.63
N VAL A 142 23.57 -6.36 -7.42
CA VAL A 142 23.87 -5.73 -6.13
C VAL A 142 22.99 -4.50 -5.90
N ALA A 143 22.83 -3.62 -6.89
CA ALA A 143 21.95 -2.45 -6.80
C ALA A 143 20.50 -2.87 -6.53
N PHE A 144 20.06 -3.94 -7.19
CA PHE A 144 18.77 -4.54 -6.98
C PHE A 144 18.53 -5.00 -5.53
N ALA A 145 19.45 -5.80 -5.00
CA ALA A 145 19.35 -6.29 -3.62
C ALA A 145 19.37 -5.13 -2.61
N TRP A 146 20.14 -4.06 -2.88
CA TRP A 146 20.11 -2.84 -2.08
C TRP A 146 18.77 -2.10 -2.15
N ILE A 147 18.12 -2.03 -3.31
CA ILE A 147 16.78 -1.43 -3.44
C ILE A 147 15.78 -2.20 -2.57
N THR A 148 15.78 -3.53 -2.61
CA THR A 148 14.92 -4.36 -1.76
C THR A 148 15.25 -4.21 -0.27
N LEU A 149 16.52 -4.05 0.07
CA LEU A 149 16.99 -3.77 1.44
C LEU A 149 16.64 -2.37 1.95
N VAL A 150 16.66 -1.35 1.09
CA VAL A 150 16.28 0.02 1.46
C VAL A 150 14.76 0.14 1.55
N ALA A 151 14.03 -0.62 0.72
CA ALA A 151 12.58 -0.74 0.85
C ALA A 151 12.19 -1.16 2.28
N LEU A 152 12.85 -2.16 2.90
CA LEU A 152 12.66 -2.51 4.33
C LEU A 152 12.68 -1.32 5.28
N GLY A 153 13.64 -0.41 5.11
CA GLY A 153 13.85 0.74 6.00
C GLY A 153 12.67 1.72 5.94
N HIS A 154 12.02 1.79 4.78
CA HIS A 154 10.80 2.57 4.56
C HIS A 154 9.58 1.95 5.27
N TRP A 155 9.52 0.63 5.40
CA TRP A 155 8.35 -0.04 5.97
C TRP A 155 8.29 0.00 7.51
N ALA A 156 9.42 0.21 8.19
CA ALA A 156 9.53 -0.02 9.63
C ALA A 156 9.52 1.23 10.52
N THR A 157 9.68 2.45 9.98
CA THR A 157 10.13 3.59 10.82
C THR A 157 9.24 4.84 10.87
N LEU A 158 8.28 5.06 9.98
CA LEU A 158 7.58 6.36 9.95
C LEU A 158 6.07 6.19 9.77
N GLY A 159 5.31 6.67 10.76
CA GLY A 159 3.84 6.57 10.84
C GLY A 159 3.06 7.27 9.70
N PRO A 160 2.31 8.35 9.95
CA PRO A 160 1.17 8.81 9.14
C PRO A 160 1.50 9.28 7.71
N CYS A 161 2.77 9.25 7.28
CA CYS A 161 3.17 9.46 5.89
C CYS A 161 2.76 8.30 4.94
N TRP A 162 2.15 7.24 5.48
CA TRP A 162 1.93 5.99 4.77
C TRP A 162 0.78 5.97 3.75
N GLU A 163 -0.24 6.84 3.85
CA GLU A 163 -1.35 6.77 2.88
C GLU A 163 -0.98 7.20 1.45
N VAL A 164 0.15 7.90 1.30
CA VAL A 164 0.67 8.36 0.01
C VAL A 164 1.79 7.46 -0.51
N LEU A 165 2.58 6.83 0.38
CA LEU A 165 3.74 5.98 0.03
C LEU A 165 3.50 4.47 0.09
N GLY A 166 2.55 3.98 0.89
CA GLY A 166 2.08 2.58 0.84
C GLY A 166 1.40 2.26 -0.50
N ARG A 167 1.00 3.29 -1.24
CA ARG A 167 0.42 3.21 -2.60
C ARG A 167 1.42 2.82 -3.68
N THR A 168 2.73 2.90 -3.39
CA THR A 168 3.82 2.64 -4.33
C THR A 168 4.78 1.55 -3.87
N GLY A 169 4.76 1.18 -2.58
CA GLY A 169 5.67 0.20 -1.99
C GLY A 169 5.57 -1.21 -2.59
N ASP A 170 4.36 -1.72 -2.79
CA ASP A 170 4.12 -3.07 -3.32
C ASP A 170 4.65 -3.21 -4.77
N HIS A 171 4.63 -2.12 -5.53
CA HIS A 171 5.06 -2.08 -6.94
C HIS A 171 6.58 -2.27 -7.13
N TRP A 172 7.39 -1.96 -6.12
CA TRP A 172 8.84 -2.09 -6.18
C TRP A 172 9.32 -3.55 -6.05
N VAL A 173 8.55 -4.42 -5.38
CA VAL A 173 8.88 -5.85 -5.26
C VAL A 173 8.56 -6.61 -6.56
N VAL A 174 7.60 -6.13 -7.35
CA VAL A 174 7.27 -6.67 -8.69
C VAL A 174 8.26 -6.22 -9.76
N LEU A 175 8.65 -4.93 -9.77
CA LEU A 175 9.85 -4.45 -10.50
C LEU A 175 11.11 -5.18 -10.04
N GLY A 176 11.03 -5.59 -8.77
CA GLY A 176 11.91 -6.47 -8.06
C GLY A 176 12.26 -7.75 -8.83
N ALA A 177 11.32 -8.69 -8.74
CA ALA A 177 11.44 -10.03 -9.29
C ALA A 177 11.69 -10.03 -10.81
N THR A 178 11.14 -9.06 -11.54
CA THR A 178 11.40 -8.91 -12.99
C THR A 178 12.85 -8.50 -13.31
N GLY A 179 13.50 -7.70 -12.46
CA GLY A 179 14.88 -7.28 -12.65
C GLY A 179 15.91 -8.41 -12.48
N LEU A 180 15.69 -9.35 -11.55
CA LEU A 180 16.59 -10.48 -11.28
C LEU A 180 16.52 -11.58 -12.35
N CYS A 181 15.35 -11.79 -12.97
CA CYS A 181 15.22 -12.75 -14.08
C CYS A 181 15.84 -12.26 -15.40
N TRP A 182 16.14 -10.98 -15.55
CA TRP A 182 16.52 -10.42 -16.87
C TRP A 182 17.99 -10.06 -17.02
N GLY A 183 18.73 -9.94 -15.91
CA GLY A 183 20.16 -9.66 -15.95
C GLY A 183 21.01 -10.87 -16.33
N GLY A 184 20.67 -12.08 -15.84
CA GLY A 184 21.65 -13.16 -15.75
C GLY A 184 21.32 -14.51 -16.39
N THR A 185 20.07 -14.85 -16.69
CA THR A 185 19.73 -16.27 -16.91
C THR A 185 19.68 -16.75 -18.35
N LEU A 186 19.59 -15.89 -19.36
CA LEU A 186 19.46 -16.38 -20.72
C LEU A 186 20.20 -15.48 -21.71
N GLY A 187 21.37 -15.94 -22.15
CA GLY A 187 22.00 -15.50 -23.39
C GLY A 187 21.11 -15.82 -24.59
N LEU A 188 19.99 -15.10 -24.75
CA LEU A 188 18.99 -15.32 -25.79
C LEU A 188 19.07 -14.25 -26.89
N GLN A 189 19.04 -14.75 -28.12
CA GLN A 189 19.49 -14.14 -29.37
C GLN A 189 18.67 -12.94 -29.92
N ARG A 190 17.82 -12.25 -29.13
CA ARG A 190 16.90 -11.20 -29.65
C ARG A 190 16.69 -9.99 -28.71
N PRO A 191 17.62 -9.01 -28.68
CA PRO A 191 17.56 -7.86 -27.76
C PRO A 191 16.35 -6.93 -27.98
N ALA A 192 15.83 -6.84 -29.20
CA ALA A 192 14.69 -5.97 -29.52
C ALA A 192 13.37 -6.42 -28.86
N LEU A 193 13.10 -7.74 -28.85
CA LEU A 193 11.88 -8.28 -28.23
C LEU A 193 11.89 -8.08 -26.71
N ILE A 194 13.05 -8.22 -26.08
CA ILE A 194 13.24 -7.99 -24.65
C ILE A 194 12.99 -6.51 -24.32
N SER A 195 13.51 -5.59 -25.16
CA SER A 195 13.29 -4.16 -24.97
C SER A 195 11.82 -3.77 -25.09
N ILE A 196 11.09 -4.35 -26.04
CA ILE A 196 9.64 -4.14 -26.23
C ILE A 196 8.86 -4.70 -25.03
N PHE A 197 9.17 -5.91 -24.59
CA PHE A 197 8.51 -6.53 -23.43
C PHE A 197 8.77 -5.73 -22.14
N ARG A 198 9.99 -5.20 -21.97
CA ARG A 198 10.35 -4.29 -20.87
C ARG A 198 9.53 -3.00 -20.93
N ALA A 199 9.47 -2.36 -22.09
CA ALA A 199 8.69 -1.13 -22.25
C ALA A 199 7.20 -1.37 -21.95
N PHE A 200 6.66 -2.50 -22.40
CA PHE A 200 5.30 -2.91 -22.10
C PHE A 200 5.05 -3.07 -20.59
N LEU A 201 5.91 -3.80 -19.88
CA LEU A 201 5.77 -4.01 -18.43
C LEU A 201 5.91 -2.70 -17.64
N LEU A 202 6.84 -1.83 -18.02
CA LEU A 202 6.99 -0.50 -17.41
C LEU A 202 5.76 0.39 -17.64
N LEU A 203 5.19 0.38 -18.86
CA LEU A 203 3.98 1.12 -19.18
C LEU A 203 2.75 0.58 -18.45
N PHE A 204 2.62 -0.75 -18.37
CA PHE A 204 1.57 -1.40 -17.60
C PHE A 204 1.63 -1.00 -16.13
N LEU A 205 2.83 -1.06 -15.53
CA LEU A 205 3.04 -0.67 -14.15
C LEU A 205 2.75 0.83 -13.93
N ALA A 206 3.25 1.70 -14.81
CA ALA A 206 2.98 3.14 -14.73
C ALA A 206 1.47 3.43 -14.83
N GLY A 207 0.76 2.73 -15.70
CA GLY A 207 -0.70 2.81 -15.82
C GLY A 207 -1.43 2.32 -14.57
N HIS A 208 -1.00 1.19 -14.00
CA HIS A 208 -1.56 0.63 -12.77
C HIS A 208 -1.34 1.57 -11.56
N ILE A 209 -0.13 2.10 -11.39
CA ILE A 209 0.19 3.11 -10.35
C ILE A 209 -0.64 4.37 -10.57
N SER A 210 -0.75 4.85 -11.81
CA SER A 210 -1.54 6.05 -12.14
C SER A 210 -3.03 5.84 -11.85
N TYR A 211 -3.59 4.68 -12.15
CA TYR A 211 -4.98 4.33 -11.85
C TYR A 211 -5.26 4.32 -10.33
N LEU A 212 -4.41 3.63 -9.56
CA LEU A 212 -4.54 3.55 -8.10
C LEU A 212 -4.29 4.90 -7.41
N SER A 213 -3.46 5.76 -8.00
CA SER A 213 -3.10 7.05 -7.41
C SER A 213 -4.08 8.17 -7.76
N LEU A 214 -4.55 8.22 -9.01
CA LEU A 214 -5.31 9.36 -9.56
C LEU A 214 -6.80 9.09 -9.71
N VAL A 215 -7.23 7.83 -9.90
CA VAL A 215 -8.63 7.50 -10.17
C VAL A 215 -9.32 6.97 -8.92
N ARG A 216 -8.91 5.79 -8.46
CA ARG A 216 -9.52 5.15 -7.30
C ARG A 216 -8.56 4.13 -6.70
N PHE A 217 -8.27 4.30 -5.42
CA PHE A 217 -7.53 3.31 -4.67
C PHE A 217 -8.47 2.17 -4.24
N ASP A 218 -8.32 1.01 -4.86
CA ASP A 218 -9.02 -0.23 -4.49
C ASP A 218 -7.98 -1.25 -4.00
N TYR A 219 -7.99 -1.50 -2.68
CA TYR A 219 -7.04 -2.38 -2.03
C TYR A 219 -7.18 -3.84 -2.48
N GLY A 220 -8.40 -4.28 -2.81
CA GLY A 220 -8.66 -5.64 -3.30
C GLY A 220 -8.07 -5.85 -4.69
N TYR A 221 -8.27 -4.88 -5.59
CA TYR A 221 -7.63 -4.87 -6.91
C TYR A 221 -6.10 -4.82 -6.79
N ASN A 222 -5.55 -3.97 -5.92
CA ASN A 222 -4.10 -3.89 -5.69
C ASN A 222 -3.52 -5.25 -5.21
N LEU A 223 -4.19 -5.89 -4.25
CA LEU A 223 -3.76 -7.20 -3.74
C LEU A 223 -3.77 -8.28 -4.83
N VAL A 224 -4.83 -8.36 -5.61
CA VAL A 224 -4.95 -9.34 -6.72
C VAL A 224 -3.91 -9.07 -7.81
N ALA A 225 -3.70 -7.79 -8.16
CA ALA A 225 -2.70 -7.42 -9.16
C ALA A 225 -1.27 -7.78 -8.71
N ASN A 226 -0.93 -7.52 -7.45
CA ASN A 226 0.38 -7.89 -6.90
C ASN A 226 0.56 -9.40 -6.75
N ALA A 227 -0.48 -10.13 -6.35
CA ALA A 227 -0.44 -11.60 -6.29
C ALA A 227 -0.24 -12.22 -7.69
N ALA A 228 -1.00 -11.77 -8.69
CA ALA A 228 -0.88 -12.24 -10.06
C ALA A 228 0.48 -11.90 -10.68
N ALA A 229 1.03 -10.73 -10.37
CA ALA A 229 2.36 -10.33 -10.84
C ALA A 229 3.50 -11.09 -10.14
N GLY A 230 3.28 -11.59 -8.91
CA GLY A 230 4.24 -12.42 -8.19
C GLY A 230 4.28 -13.88 -8.67
N GLU A 231 3.25 -14.37 -9.35
CA GLU A 231 3.21 -15.70 -9.97
C GLU A 231 3.81 -15.75 -11.39
N LEU A 232 4.13 -14.59 -11.97
CA LEU A 232 4.68 -14.41 -13.33
C LEU A 232 6.21 -14.43 -13.34
#